data_AF-A0A1V1NSK0-F1
#
_entry.id   AF-A0A1V1NSK0-F1
#
_cell.length_a   1.000
_cell.length_b   1.000
_cell.length_c   1.000
_cell.angle_alpha   90.00
_cell.angle_beta   90.00
_cell.angle_gamma   90.00
#
_symmetry.space_group_name_H-M   'P 1'
#
loop_
_entity.id
_entity.type
_entity.pdbx_description
1 polymer ?
#
loop_
_entity_poly.entity_id
_entity_poly.type
_entity_poly.pdbx_seq_one_letter_code
_entity_poly.pdbx_strand_id
1 'polypeptide(L)'
;MNVDGSVRLLKEVTMMQKSIQQDGQDLAQRVLITDDSLLPEYDGIIRRDGKLVGVRLGSLAYDFPVGQTEVSLSGTLSAGQTLECTIVMDEDHPTNPFRHLYHPDHKEGRKVTRHIQFSIDSTQTSNNPDDAAFSLTGVYTDTISGLHKIALKHSGPFKIQRISEVGKLNE
;
A
#
# COMPACT_ATOMS: atom_id res chain seq x y z
N MET A 1 3.78 6.96 -6.92
CA MET A 1 3.48 8.40 -6.77
C MET A 1 2.41 8.70 -7.78
N ASN A 2 1.30 9.29 -7.35
CA ASN A 2 0.25 9.70 -8.29
C ASN A 2 0.72 10.91 -9.10
N VAL A 3 0.03 11.22 -10.20
CA VAL A 3 0.37 12.38 -11.06
C VAL A 3 0.38 13.71 -10.27
N ASP A 4 -0.35 13.79 -9.16
CA ASP A 4 -0.40 14.95 -8.25
C ASP A 4 0.76 15.00 -7.23
N GLY A 5 1.70 14.06 -7.28
CA GLY A 5 2.80 13.95 -6.32
C GLY A 5 2.41 13.27 -5.00
N SER A 6 1.15 12.87 -4.83
CA SER A 6 0.71 12.21 -3.59
C SER A 6 1.29 10.79 -3.46
N VAL A 7 1.57 10.43 -2.21
CA VAL A 7 2.06 9.11 -1.82
C VAL A 7 1.03 8.47 -0.92
N ARG A 8 0.68 7.23 -1.21
CA ARG A 8 -0.33 6.46 -0.45
C ARG A 8 0.26 5.09 -0.11
N LEU A 9 0.00 4.63 1.11
CA LEU A 9 0.17 3.24 1.47
C LEU A 9 -1.09 2.50 1.03
N LEU A 10 -0.95 1.44 0.24
CA LEU A 10 -2.07 0.64 -0.23
C LEU A 10 -2.17 -0.63 0.60
N LYS A 11 -3.40 -1.03 0.96
CA LYS A 11 -3.67 -2.34 1.56
C LYS A 11 -3.27 -3.44 0.58
N GLU A 12 -3.59 -3.22 -0.69
CA GLU A 12 -3.26 -4.09 -1.81
C GLU A 12 -3.45 -3.38 -3.14
N VAL A 13 -2.87 -3.95 -4.19
CA VAL A 13 -3.06 -3.51 -5.58
C VAL A 13 -2.94 -4.71 -6.51
N THR A 14 -3.81 -4.79 -7.52
CA THR A 14 -3.75 -5.79 -8.58
C THR A 14 -3.29 -5.15 -9.88
N MET A 15 -2.17 -5.62 -10.42
CA MET A 15 -1.68 -5.19 -11.72
C MET A 15 -2.40 -5.98 -12.81
N MET A 16 -3.06 -5.24 -13.70
CA MET A 16 -3.85 -5.75 -14.83
C MET A 16 -3.45 -5.00 -16.12
N GLN A 17 -4.13 -5.26 -17.23
CA GLN A 17 -3.99 -4.51 -18.47
C GLN A 17 -5.34 -4.25 -19.13
N LYS A 18 -5.41 -3.24 -20.00
CA LYS A 18 -6.51 -3.03 -20.95
C LYS A 18 -5.97 -2.83 -22.35
N SER A 19 -6.78 -3.17 -23.35
CA SER A 19 -6.50 -2.82 -24.74
C SER A 19 -6.87 -1.37 -25.01
N ILE A 20 -5.96 -0.62 -25.62
CA ILE A 20 -6.18 0.73 -26.10
C ILE A 20 -5.85 0.81 -27.58
N GLN A 21 -6.56 1.67 -28.30
CA GLN A 21 -6.26 1.98 -29.70
C GLN A 21 -5.48 3.28 -29.76
N GLN A 22 -4.25 3.22 -30.26
CA GLN A 22 -3.40 4.39 -30.45
C GLN A 22 -2.80 4.32 -31.85
N ASP A 23 -2.98 5.38 -32.65
CA ASP A 23 -2.53 5.46 -34.03
C ASP A 23 -2.95 4.27 -34.92
N GLY A 24 -4.14 3.71 -34.65
CA GLY A 24 -4.69 2.55 -35.36
C GLY A 24 -4.09 1.20 -34.98
N GLN A 25 -3.31 1.14 -33.89
CA GLN A 25 -2.76 -0.08 -33.32
C GLN A 25 -3.42 -0.43 -31.98
N ASP A 26 -3.74 -1.71 -31.79
CA ASP A 26 -4.09 -2.26 -30.48
C ASP A 26 -2.83 -2.39 -29.62
N LEU A 27 -2.78 -1.64 -28.53
CA LEU A 27 -1.73 -1.69 -27.53
C LEU A 27 -2.30 -2.18 -26.20
N ALA A 28 -1.49 -2.91 -25.44
CA ALA A 28 -1.82 -3.27 -24.07
C ALA A 28 -1.24 -2.20 -23.11
N GLN A 29 -2.11 -1.57 -22.34
CA GLN A 29 -1.73 -0.61 -21.31
C GLN A 29 -1.85 -1.25 -19.93
N ARG A 30 -0.78 -1.17 -19.12
CA ARG A 30 -0.83 -1.60 -17.70
C ARG A 30 -1.73 -0.68 -16.90
N VAL A 31 -2.45 -1.26 -15.95
CA VAL A 31 -3.28 -0.54 -14.98
C VAL A 31 -3.05 -1.10 -13.57
N LEU A 32 -3.34 -0.29 -12.56
CA LEU A 32 -3.23 -0.66 -11.15
C LEU A 32 -4.61 -0.56 -10.48
N ILE A 33 -5.16 -1.69 -10.07
CA ILE A 33 -6.53 -1.78 -9.54
C ILE A 33 -6.49 -1.97 -8.02
N THR A 34 -7.14 -1.09 -7.28
CA THR A 34 -7.35 -1.17 -5.82
C THR A 34 -8.81 -1.43 -5.44
N ASP A 35 -9.74 -1.26 -6.38
CA ASP A 35 -11.14 -1.65 -6.25
C ASP A 35 -11.40 -2.97 -6.99
N ASP A 36 -11.58 -4.06 -6.24
CA ASP A 36 -11.78 -5.40 -6.79
C ASP A 36 -13.05 -5.51 -7.66
N SER A 37 -14.02 -4.60 -7.50
CA SER A 37 -15.24 -4.59 -8.34
C SER A 37 -14.97 -4.24 -9.80
N LEU A 38 -13.84 -3.57 -10.08
CA LEU A 38 -13.41 -3.19 -11.42
C LEU A 38 -12.64 -4.29 -12.14
N LEU A 39 -12.16 -5.33 -11.44
CA LEU A 39 -11.36 -6.40 -12.05
C LEU A 39 -11.98 -7.05 -13.31
N PRO A 40 -13.31 -7.25 -13.42
CA PRO A 40 -13.93 -7.80 -14.63
C PRO A 40 -13.78 -6.91 -15.88
N GLU A 41 -13.45 -5.63 -15.73
CA GLU A 41 -13.27 -4.68 -16.83
C GLU A 41 -11.86 -4.75 -17.46
N TYR A 42 -10.95 -5.54 -16.88
CA TYR A 42 -9.54 -5.61 -17.27
C TYR A 42 -9.06 -7.03 -17.52
N ASP A 43 -8.02 -7.17 -18.34
CA ASP A 43 -7.35 -8.42 -18.64
C ASP A 43 -6.14 -8.66 -17.73
N GLY A 44 -5.81 -9.93 -17.52
CA GLY A 44 -4.60 -10.30 -16.79
C GLY A 44 -3.31 -10.03 -17.57
N ILE A 45 -2.18 -9.92 -16.86
CA ILE A 45 -0.86 -9.62 -17.42
C ILE A 45 0.07 -10.83 -17.52
N ILE A 46 -0.28 -11.95 -16.87
CA ILE A 46 0.49 -13.19 -16.90
C ILE A 46 -0.39 -14.33 -17.40
N ARG A 47 0.15 -15.22 -18.22
CA ARG A 47 -0.54 -16.45 -18.63
C ARG A 47 -0.28 -17.56 -17.62
N ARG A 48 -1.34 -18.11 -17.03
CA ARG A 48 -1.31 -19.27 -16.14
C ARG A 48 -2.40 -20.25 -16.55
N ASP A 49 -2.02 -21.50 -16.80
CA ASP A 49 -2.95 -22.56 -17.22
C ASP A 49 -3.82 -22.17 -18.44
N GLY A 50 -3.23 -21.46 -19.40
CA GLY A 50 -3.92 -21.00 -20.60
C GLY A 50 -4.81 -19.76 -20.43
N LYS A 51 -5.02 -19.27 -19.21
CA LYS A 51 -5.80 -18.07 -18.89
C LYS A 51 -4.89 -16.89 -18.52
N LEU A 52 -5.30 -15.67 -18.88
CA LEU A 52 -4.64 -14.45 -18.39
C LEU A 52 -5.09 -14.15 -16.95
N VAL A 53 -4.12 -13.85 -16.08
CA VAL A 53 -4.35 -13.51 -14.67
C VAL A 53 -3.57 -12.26 -14.28
N GLY A 54 -4.13 -11.48 -13.37
CA GLY A 54 -3.46 -10.34 -12.74
C GLY A 54 -2.41 -10.76 -11.71
N VAL A 55 -1.59 -9.80 -11.29
CA VAL A 55 -0.65 -9.97 -10.17
C VAL A 55 -1.12 -9.10 -9.01
N ARG A 56 -1.55 -9.72 -7.92
CA ARG A 56 -1.93 -9.01 -6.69
C ARG A 56 -0.72 -8.87 -5.76
N LEU A 57 -0.49 -7.66 -5.29
CA LEU A 57 0.50 -7.31 -4.28
C LEU A 57 -0.25 -6.82 -3.06
N GLY A 58 -0.15 -7.55 -1.95
CA GLY A 58 -0.84 -7.24 -0.70
C GLY A 58 0.12 -6.86 0.42
N SER A 59 -0.33 -6.00 1.32
CA SER A 59 0.36 -5.74 2.59
C SER A 59 0.00 -6.82 3.61
N LEU A 60 0.99 -7.34 4.34
CA LEU A 60 0.79 -8.44 5.29
C LEU A 60 0.44 -7.98 6.72
N ALA A 61 0.41 -6.66 6.99
CA ALA A 61 0.62 -6.20 8.36
C ALA A 61 -0.28 -5.05 8.85
N TYR A 62 -1.20 -4.54 8.05
CA TYR A 62 -2.06 -3.43 8.47
C TYR A 62 -3.50 -3.68 8.05
N ASP A 63 -4.40 -3.62 9.02
CA ASP A 63 -5.78 -3.31 8.71
C ASP A 63 -5.97 -1.82 8.74
N PHE A 64 -6.67 -1.34 7.72
CA PHE A 64 -6.96 0.05 7.46
C PHE A 64 -8.33 0.36 8.06
N PRO A 65 -8.69 1.62 8.31
CA PRO A 65 -10.03 1.98 8.72
C PRO A 65 -11.09 1.36 7.80
N VAL A 66 -12.26 1.02 8.35
CA VAL A 66 -13.34 0.36 7.59
C VAL A 66 -13.69 1.18 6.35
N GLY A 67 -13.75 0.50 5.19
CA GLY A 67 -14.04 1.13 3.91
C GLY A 67 -12.85 1.83 3.25
N GLN A 68 -11.65 1.79 3.84
CA GLN A 68 -10.43 2.31 3.23
C GLN A 68 -9.53 1.17 2.74
N THR A 69 -9.02 1.32 1.50
CA THR A 69 -8.00 0.44 0.91
C THR A 69 -6.65 1.13 0.80
N GLU A 70 -6.57 2.40 1.21
CA GLU A 70 -5.38 3.23 1.12
C GLU A 70 -5.33 4.27 2.24
N VAL A 71 -4.12 4.71 2.58
CA VAL A 71 -3.86 5.76 3.58
C VAL A 71 -2.84 6.71 2.98
N SER A 72 -3.15 8.00 2.98
CA SER A 72 -2.21 9.03 2.53
C SER A 72 -1.01 9.12 3.46
N LEU A 73 0.18 9.28 2.87
CA LEU A 73 1.40 9.60 3.59
C LEU A 73 1.66 11.11 3.46
N SER A 74 1.96 11.77 4.58
CA SER A 74 2.49 13.13 4.58
C SER A 74 4.01 13.10 4.42
N GLY A 75 4.56 14.17 3.85
CA GLY A 75 5.99 14.30 3.56
C GLY A 75 6.33 14.10 2.09
N THR A 76 7.61 13.83 1.81
CA THR A 76 8.14 13.78 0.45
C THR A 76 8.87 12.46 0.22
N LEU A 77 8.52 11.76 -0.87
CA LEU A 77 9.25 10.56 -1.30
C LEU A 77 10.54 10.98 -2.03
N SER A 78 11.61 11.23 -1.29
CA SER A 78 12.93 11.60 -1.82
C SER A 78 14.05 11.23 -0.85
N ALA A 79 15.28 11.16 -1.34
CA ALA A 79 16.47 10.95 -0.51
C ALA A 79 16.56 11.96 0.64
N GLY A 80 16.87 11.47 1.85
CA GLY A 80 16.99 12.29 3.06
C GLY A 80 15.68 12.87 3.59
N GLN A 81 14.54 12.48 3.02
CA GLN A 81 13.22 12.94 3.44
C GLN A 81 12.51 11.86 4.27
N THR A 82 11.41 12.28 4.88
CA THR A 82 10.55 11.42 5.67
C THR A 82 9.15 11.36 5.06
N LEU A 83 8.55 10.18 5.14
CA LEU A 83 7.12 9.97 4.95
C LEU A 83 6.52 9.46 6.25
N GLU A 84 5.30 9.88 6.57
CA GLU A 84 4.61 9.40 7.76
C GLU A 84 3.12 9.23 7.52
N CYS A 85 2.50 8.34 8.29
CA CYS A 85 1.06 8.19 8.32
C CYS A 85 0.60 7.68 9.69
N THR A 86 -0.70 7.82 9.94
CA THR A 86 -1.35 7.25 11.12
C THR A 86 -2.46 6.33 10.68
N ILE A 87 -2.44 5.10 11.19
CA ILE A 87 -3.48 4.10 10.98
C ILE A 87 -4.20 3.88 12.31
N VAL A 88 -5.53 4.07 12.29
CA VAL A 88 -6.39 3.85 13.45
C VAL A 88 -7.28 2.65 13.18
N MET A 89 -7.21 1.66 14.07
CA MET A 89 -8.16 0.57 14.17
C MET A 89 -9.04 0.83 15.39
N ASP A 90 -10.32 1.08 15.16
CA ASP A 90 -11.28 1.28 16.25
C ASP A 90 -11.70 -0.03 16.92
N GLU A 91 -12.36 0.10 18.07
CA GLU A 91 -12.77 -1.03 18.93
C GLU A 91 -13.78 -1.94 18.25
N ASP A 92 -14.61 -1.40 17.37
CA ASP A 92 -15.63 -2.11 16.60
C ASP A 92 -15.12 -2.60 15.23
N HIS A 93 -13.83 -2.43 14.93
CA HIS A 93 -13.27 -2.86 13.65
C HIS A 93 -13.54 -4.37 13.40
N PRO A 94 -14.02 -4.78 12.21
CA PRO A 94 -14.45 -6.16 11.95
C PRO A 94 -13.36 -7.22 12.16
N THR A 95 -12.10 -6.84 11.95
CA THR A 95 -10.93 -7.72 12.11
C THR A 95 -10.15 -7.44 13.41
N ASN A 96 -10.72 -6.67 14.35
CA ASN A 96 -10.05 -6.39 15.62
C ASN A 96 -9.81 -7.70 16.39
N PRO A 97 -8.56 -8.13 16.62
CA PRO A 97 -8.28 -9.44 17.20
C PRO A 97 -8.66 -9.54 18.68
N PHE A 98 -8.98 -8.42 19.33
CA PHE A 98 -9.44 -8.40 20.72
C PHE A 98 -10.96 -8.48 20.85
N ARG A 99 -11.69 -8.44 19.74
CA ARG A 99 -13.16 -8.52 19.71
C ARG A 99 -13.59 -9.94 19.38
N HIS A 100 -14.33 -10.57 20.30
CA HIS A 100 -14.84 -11.93 20.13
C HIS A 100 -16.37 -11.92 20.17
N LEU A 101 -17.01 -12.27 19.04
CA LEU A 101 -18.47 -12.23 18.88
C LEU A 101 -19.23 -13.05 19.94
N TYR A 102 -18.67 -14.19 20.36
CA TYR A 102 -19.35 -15.15 21.22
C TYR A 102 -18.83 -15.17 22.67
N HIS A 103 -17.87 -14.31 23.03
CA HIS A 103 -17.33 -14.27 24.39
C HIS A 103 -17.96 -13.09 25.16
N PRO A 104 -18.65 -13.34 26.29
CA PRO A 104 -19.41 -12.30 27.00
C PRO A 104 -18.56 -11.12 27.47
N ASP A 105 -17.29 -11.36 27.81
CA ASP A 105 -16.38 -10.34 28.33
C ASP A 105 -15.60 -9.57 27.24
N HIS A 106 -15.67 -9.99 25.97
CA HIS A 106 -14.83 -9.47 24.88
C HIS A 106 -15.69 -8.98 23.69
N LYS A 107 -16.82 -8.33 24.00
CA LYS A 107 -17.76 -7.83 22.98
C LYS A 107 -17.24 -6.61 22.22
N GLU A 108 -16.32 -5.88 22.84
CA GLU A 108 -15.63 -4.71 22.30
C GLU A 108 -14.15 -5.04 22.09
N GLY A 109 -13.58 -4.57 20.99
CA GLY A 109 -12.15 -4.68 20.73
C GLY A 109 -11.36 -3.63 21.49
N ARG A 110 -10.11 -3.44 21.07
CA ARG A 110 -9.27 -2.34 21.57
C ARG A 110 -9.02 -1.34 20.46
N LYS A 111 -9.08 -0.05 20.79
CA LYS A 111 -8.60 0.98 19.88
C LYS A 111 -7.08 0.87 19.77
N VAL A 112 -6.58 0.66 18.56
CA VAL A 112 -5.14 0.58 18.27
C VAL A 112 -4.78 1.70 17.31
N THR A 113 -3.80 2.51 17.69
CA THR A 113 -3.27 3.58 16.82
C THR A 113 -1.81 3.29 16.53
N ARG A 114 -1.47 3.23 15.24
CA ARG A 114 -0.12 3.03 14.72
C ARG A 114 0.34 4.31 14.05
N HIS A 115 1.43 4.87 14.52
CA HIS A 115 2.10 5.98 13.88
C HIS A 115 3.36 5.47 13.18
N ILE A 116 3.33 5.51 11.87
CA ILE A 116 4.34 4.92 10.98
C ILE A 116 5.15 6.04 10.37
N GLN A 117 6.47 5.89 10.38
CA GLN A 117 7.39 6.81 9.74
C GLN A 117 8.43 6.02 8.92
N PHE A 118 8.66 6.47 7.69
CA PHE A 118 9.73 6.02 6.81
C PHE A 118 10.74 7.16 6.68
N SER A 119 11.93 6.97 7.24
CA SER A 119 13.06 7.88 7.06
C SER A 119 13.95 7.35 5.96
N ILE A 120 13.99 8.05 4.82
CA ILE A 120 14.72 7.64 3.63
C ILE A 120 16.17 8.10 3.77
N ASP A 121 17.13 7.21 3.49
CA ASP A 121 18.55 7.54 3.62
C ASP A 121 18.91 8.75 2.72
N SER A 122 19.80 9.63 3.19
CA SER A 122 20.27 10.76 2.38
C SER A 122 21.17 10.31 1.22
N THR A 123 21.81 9.15 1.37
CA THR A 123 22.73 8.57 0.40
C THR A 123 22.03 7.41 -0.29
N GLN A 124 21.46 7.67 -1.47
CA GLN A 124 20.92 6.62 -2.33
C GLN A 124 21.95 6.26 -3.40
N THR A 125 22.10 4.97 -3.70
CA THR A 125 23.01 4.49 -4.74
C THR A 125 22.44 4.65 -6.16
N SER A 126 21.14 4.91 -6.29
CA SER A 126 20.46 5.35 -7.51
C SER A 126 19.49 6.48 -7.16
N ASN A 127 19.80 7.70 -7.61
CA ASN A 127 18.94 8.89 -7.44
C ASN A 127 18.08 9.18 -8.68
N ASN A 128 18.09 8.28 -9.68
CA ASN A 128 17.35 8.49 -10.92
C ASN A 128 15.95 7.85 -10.81
N PRO A 129 14.86 8.65 -10.75
CA PRO A 129 13.50 8.14 -10.71
C PRO A 129 13.11 7.34 -11.97
N ASP A 130 13.83 7.52 -13.08
CA ASP A 130 13.61 6.83 -14.36
C ASP A 130 14.55 5.63 -14.58
N ASP A 131 15.41 5.33 -13.60
CA ASP A 131 16.16 4.08 -13.62
C ASP A 131 15.15 2.92 -13.46
N ALA A 132 15.29 1.89 -14.29
CA ALA A 132 14.49 0.67 -14.19
C ALA A 132 14.62 0.00 -12.80
N ALA A 133 15.60 0.43 -12.01
CA ALA A 133 15.82 0.07 -10.61
C ALA A 133 15.71 1.28 -9.65
N PHE A 134 14.71 2.16 -9.78
CA PHE A 134 14.44 3.13 -8.69
C PHE A 134 14.18 2.38 -7.38
N SER A 135 15.15 2.45 -6.48
CA SER A 135 15.07 1.86 -5.16
C SER A 135 15.48 2.85 -4.09
N LEU A 136 14.61 3.04 -3.11
CA LEU A 136 14.90 3.83 -1.91
C LEU A 136 15.11 2.90 -0.73
N THR A 137 16.18 3.12 0.02
CA THR A 137 16.38 2.47 1.32
C THR A 137 16.22 3.46 2.46
N GLY A 138 15.94 2.92 3.63
CA GLY A 138 15.84 3.73 4.83
C GLY A 138 15.47 2.92 6.06
N VAL A 139 15.07 3.63 7.10
CA VAL A 139 14.60 3.06 8.37
C VAL A 139 13.12 3.33 8.53
N TYR A 140 12.36 2.26 8.75
CA TYR A 140 10.97 2.29 9.15
C TYR A 140 10.92 2.33 10.66
N THR A 141 10.04 3.15 11.22
CA THR A 141 9.69 3.13 12.64
C THR A 141 8.17 3.10 12.78
N ASP A 142 7.69 2.34 13.77
CA ASP A 142 6.27 2.31 14.11
C ASP A 142 6.06 2.33 15.62
N THR A 143 5.23 3.28 16.03
CA THR A 143 4.79 3.47 17.41
C THR A 143 3.33 3.03 17.52
N ILE A 144 3.11 1.93 18.25
CA ILE A 144 1.80 1.33 18.48
C ILE A 144 1.31 1.70 19.87
N SER A 145 0.11 2.27 19.94
CA SER A 145 -0.57 2.64 21.18
C SER A 145 -1.94 1.96 21.30
N GLY A 146 -2.48 1.88 22.53
CA GLY A 146 -3.76 1.22 22.83
C GLY A 146 -3.65 -0.28 23.16
N LEU A 147 -2.55 -0.95 22.79
CA LEU A 147 -2.29 -2.34 23.19
C LEU A 147 -1.77 -2.47 24.63
N HIS A 148 -0.99 -1.49 25.08
CA HIS A 148 -0.30 -1.49 26.36
C HIS A 148 -0.30 -0.09 26.98
N LYS A 149 -0.06 0.01 28.30
CA LYS A 149 0.00 1.29 29.04
C LYS A 149 1.08 2.24 28.52
N ILE A 150 2.14 1.66 27.94
CA ILE A 150 3.24 2.36 27.30
C ILE A 150 3.22 1.98 25.83
N ALA A 151 3.39 2.96 24.94
CA ALA A 151 3.46 2.73 23.51
C ALA A 151 4.62 1.79 23.15
N LEU A 152 4.34 0.82 22.29
CA LEU A 152 5.32 -0.12 21.78
C LEU A 152 6.01 0.53 20.58
N LYS A 153 7.34 0.54 20.57
CA LYS A 153 8.14 1.09 19.48
C LYS A 153 8.97 -0.01 18.86
N HIS A 154 8.98 -0.06 17.53
CA HIS A 154 9.89 -0.92 16.79
C HIS A 154 10.38 -0.22 15.53
N SER A 155 11.51 -0.69 15.03
CA SER A 155 12.15 -0.12 13.84
C SER A 155 12.92 -1.19 13.09
N GLY A 156 13.08 -1.01 11.79
CA GLY A 156 13.87 -1.88 10.94
C GLY A 156 14.19 -1.25 9.59
N PRO A 157 15.13 -1.81 8.83
CA PRO A 157 15.42 -1.33 7.49
C PRO A 157 14.23 -1.61 6.56
N PHE A 158 14.03 -0.75 5.56
CA PHE A 158 13.12 -1.01 4.45
C PHE A 158 13.80 -0.76 3.11
N LYS A 159 13.20 -1.33 2.06
CA LYS A 159 13.50 -1.02 0.66
C LYS A 159 12.20 -0.81 -0.10
N ILE A 160 12.07 0.31 -0.79
CA ILE A 160 11.03 0.58 -1.78
C ILE A 160 11.62 0.26 -3.15
N GLN A 161 10.86 -0.41 -4.00
CA GLN A 161 11.23 -0.65 -5.40
C GLN A 161 10.05 -0.26 -6.29
N ARG A 162 10.33 0.49 -7.36
CA ARG A 162 9.30 0.83 -8.35
C ARG A 162 8.93 -0.44 -9.14
N ILE A 163 7.63 -0.71 -9.23
CA ILE A 163 7.07 -1.87 -9.94
C ILE A 163 6.25 -1.51 -11.19
N SER A 164 5.87 -0.24 -11.32
CA SER A 164 5.02 0.28 -12.39
C SER A 164 5.22 1.79 -12.53
N GLU A 165 5.09 2.29 -13.75
CA GLU A 165 5.10 3.73 -14.08
C GLU A 165 3.70 4.32 -14.19
N VAL A 166 2.67 3.49 -14.02
CA VAL A 166 1.26 3.92 -14.04
C VAL A 166 1.01 4.87 -12.86
N GLY A 167 0.72 6.14 -13.18
CA GLY A 167 0.52 7.21 -12.19
C GLY A 167 -0.92 7.39 -11.70
N LYS A 168 -1.84 6.53 -12.13
CA LYS A 168 -3.26 6.55 -11.75
C LYS A 168 -3.71 5.17 -11.27
N LEU A 169 -4.60 5.15 -10.29
CA LEU A 169 -5.24 3.93 -9.81
C LEU A 169 -6.61 3.81 -10.48
N ASN A 170 -7.05 2.58 -10.74
CA ASN A 170 -8.39 2.25 -11.23
C ASN A 170 -8.75 2.82 -12.63
N GLU A 171 -7.75 3.16 -13.45
CA GLU A 171 -7.92 3.70 -14.81
C GLU A 171 -6.90 3.10 -15.79
#